data_AF-A0A2W5ZAN5-F1
#
_entry.id   AF-A0A2W5ZAN5-F1
#
_cell.length_a   1.000
_cell.length_b   1.000
_cell.length_c   1.000
_cell.angle_alpha   90.00
_cell.angle_beta   90.00
_cell.angle_gamma   90.00
#
_symmetry.space_group_name_H-M   'P 1'
#
loop_
_entity.id
_entity.type
_entity.pdbx_description
1 polymer ?
#
loop_
_entity_poly.entity_id
_entity_poly.type
_entity_poly.pdbx_seq_one_letter_code
_entity_poly.pdbx_strand_id
1 'polypeptide(L)'
;AVDFIRIHWSAPYARQFQVEYWTGKDAMHLHPDEDDGWRPFSHGTVTDSAGGTTSLRLDRELVQFVRIIMSASSHSAGQDAPDIRDKLGFAVREIELGEIANDGQFHDLVRHAPGRHGQTIVYVSSTDPWHRAQDIDGKTEQPGLDFVLRSRLTNNLPALIPLGILYDTPDNGVAEIQYLLKRHYPLDGIELGEEPDGQWVAPEDYAALYAGVSRRLREINPKLKLGGPSLQNFEGQLLTWPDDSGNRSWINRFLHFVQQRGAPFDFFSFEYYPFDDVCADAAPHLLEIPQRLRAMFESLRKDGLRSGIPWLMSEFGYSVFSGKHEVEIEGALFQADAFAAFLSLGGNRAYVYGYEPNYLEDELQCSWGNLMMLQLRKNREPYKLSTYHSARMLSSEWMQPKSGSHQLYGVTIDPENPALSVYALLRPDGQWSLLAINKNPRRAARLHPEFRFAGNARASFGGKVDFISFSREQYVWHDDGPNGYPIRSLSPTRLRAAASTSYELPPYSLSVLRGYIDDLN
;
A
#
# COMPACT_ATOMS: atom_id res chain seq x y z
N ALA A 1 16.39 34.33 4.20
CA ALA A 1 15.71 34.19 5.51
C ALA A 1 14.24 34.48 5.27
N VAL A 2 13.37 34.01 6.16
CA VAL A 2 11.95 34.33 6.16
C VAL A 2 11.65 35.18 7.39
N ASP A 3 11.05 36.35 7.20
CA ASP A 3 10.58 37.23 8.28
C ASP A 3 9.26 37.94 7.94
N PHE A 4 8.60 37.53 6.86
CA PHE A 4 7.32 38.08 6.43
C PHE A 4 6.54 37.10 5.56
N ILE A 5 5.22 37.08 5.74
CA ILE A 5 4.28 36.31 4.91
C ILE A 5 3.08 37.18 4.53
N ARG A 6 2.61 37.03 3.29
CA ARG A 6 1.35 37.57 2.81
C ARG A 6 0.47 36.45 2.27
N ILE A 7 -0.74 36.32 2.80
CA ILE A 7 -1.71 35.31 2.38
C ILE A 7 -2.89 36.01 1.73
N HIS A 8 -3.17 35.65 0.48
CA HIS A 8 -4.32 36.14 -0.28
C HIS A 8 -5.44 35.12 -0.17
N TRP A 9 -6.38 35.34 0.74
CA TRP A 9 -7.50 34.45 0.94
C TRP A 9 -8.60 34.62 -0.12
N SER A 10 -9.29 33.52 -0.42
CA SER A 10 -10.60 33.52 -1.07
C SER A 10 -11.69 33.14 -0.05
N ALA A 11 -12.94 33.02 -0.50
CA ALA A 11 -14.01 32.50 0.34
C ALA A 11 -14.13 30.97 0.15
N PRO A 12 -14.20 30.16 1.22
CA PRO A 12 -14.03 30.53 2.63
C PRO A 12 -12.56 30.75 3.03
N TYR A 13 -12.29 31.65 3.97
CA TYR A 13 -10.93 31.96 4.45
C TYR A 13 -10.71 31.44 5.87
N ALA A 14 -9.45 31.27 6.28
CA ALA A 14 -9.14 30.92 7.66
C ALA A 14 -9.31 32.14 8.58
N ARG A 15 -10.25 32.07 9.52
CA ARG A 15 -10.39 33.02 10.63
C ARG A 15 -9.31 32.80 11.69
N GLN A 16 -8.96 31.55 11.92
CA GLN A 16 -7.88 31.15 12.83
C GLN A 16 -6.85 30.36 12.06
N PHE A 17 -5.61 30.81 12.13
CA PHE A 17 -4.49 30.09 11.55
C PHE A 17 -3.18 30.40 12.27
N GLN A 18 -2.20 29.52 12.10
CA GLN A 18 -0.86 29.64 12.64
C GLN A 18 0.17 29.35 11.55
N VAL A 19 1.20 30.20 11.48
CA VAL A 19 2.35 30.00 10.61
C VAL A 19 3.48 29.39 11.42
N GLU A 20 4.03 28.30 10.91
CA GLU A 20 5.08 27.51 11.54
C GLU A 20 6.24 27.26 10.56
N TYR A 21 7.40 26.90 11.09
CA TYR A 21 8.56 26.47 10.32
C TYR A 21 9.07 25.11 10.81
N TRP A 22 9.68 24.37 9.90
CA TRP A 22 10.32 23.09 10.22
C TRP A 22 11.76 23.32 10.68
N THR A 23 12.20 22.59 11.71
CA THR A 23 13.59 22.68 12.21
C THR A 23 14.56 21.75 11.50
N GLY A 24 14.07 20.73 10.81
CA GLY A 24 14.89 19.71 10.12
C GLY A 24 15.13 20.02 8.64
N LYS A 25 15.61 19.01 7.92
CA LYS A 25 15.95 19.10 6.48
C LYS A 25 14.91 18.48 5.56
N ASP A 26 14.06 17.62 6.10
CA ASP A 26 12.97 17.00 5.38
C ASP A 26 11.74 17.01 6.30
N ALA A 27 10.72 17.76 5.92
CA ALA A 27 9.52 17.87 6.72
C ALA A 27 8.53 16.72 6.44
N MET A 28 8.72 15.96 5.36
CA MET A 28 7.76 14.94 4.89
C MET A 28 8.24 13.51 5.19
N HIS A 29 9.55 13.27 5.21
CA HIS A 29 10.12 11.96 5.53
C HIS A 29 10.74 11.96 6.93
N LEU A 30 9.91 11.62 7.91
CA LEU A 30 10.27 11.66 9.32
C LEU A 30 11.18 10.50 9.71
N HIS A 31 12.24 10.78 10.48
CA HIS A 31 13.14 9.78 11.03
C HIS A 31 12.98 9.62 12.55
N PRO A 32 12.99 8.38 13.08
CA PRO A 32 12.73 8.12 14.50
C PRO A 32 13.83 8.63 15.45
N ASP A 33 15.04 8.84 14.93
CA ASP A 33 16.21 9.34 15.66
C ASP A 33 16.39 10.86 15.59
N GLU A 34 15.53 11.56 14.85
CA GLU A 34 15.52 13.02 14.73
C GLU A 34 14.51 13.66 15.71
N ASP A 35 14.88 14.80 16.27
CA ASP A 35 14.06 15.62 17.19
C ASP A 35 13.47 16.85 16.49
N ASP A 36 13.39 16.79 15.16
CA ASP A 36 12.84 17.86 14.36
C ASP A 36 11.30 17.96 14.48
N GLY A 37 10.82 19.19 14.32
CA GLY A 37 9.44 19.51 14.62
C GLY A 37 9.02 20.82 13.99
N TRP A 38 7.71 20.97 13.85
CA TRP A 38 7.11 22.25 13.51
C TRP A 38 7.17 23.17 14.72
N ARG A 39 7.62 24.40 14.51
CA ARG A 39 7.67 25.44 15.53
C ARG A 39 6.88 26.66 15.06
N PRO A 40 6.04 27.25 15.92
CA PRO A 40 5.36 28.47 15.57
C PRO A 40 6.37 29.62 15.47
N PHE A 41 6.18 30.50 14.49
CA PHE A 41 6.76 31.83 14.57
C PHE A 41 6.09 32.57 15.74
N SER A 42 6.82 33.32 16.56
CA SER A 42 6.26 33.98 17.76
C SER A 42 5.13 34.95 17.39
N HIS A 43 5.23 35.55 16.20
CA HIS A 43 4.23 36.47 15.63
C HIS A 43 3.40 35.83 14.50
N GLY A 44 3.39 34.49 14.41
CA GLY A 44 2.71 33.74 13.34
C GLY A 44 1.27 33.32 13.63
N THR A 45 0.73 33.61 14.81
CA THR A 45 -0.62 33.17 15.22
C THR A 45 -1.66 34.27 14.98
N VAL A 46 -2.75 33.93 14.28
CA VAL A 46 -3.90 34.82 14.04
C VAL A 46 -5.17 34.14 14.55
N THR A 47 -5.92 34.84 15.39
CA THR A 47 -7.13 34.30 16.06
C THR A 47 -8.45 34.83 15.51
N ASP A 48 -8.42 35.90 14.70
CA ASP A 48 -9.61 36.46 14.03
C ASP A 48 -9.23 37.25 12.76
N SER A 49 -9.00 36.54 11.66
CA SER A 49 -8.80 37.14 10.35
C SER A 49 -10.12 37.61 9.75
N ALA A 50 -10.09 38.70 8.99
CA ALA A 50 -11.22 39.20 8.19
C ALA A 50 -11.20 38.69 6.73
N GLY A 51 -10.25 37.83 6.38
CA GLY A 51 -10.02 37.37 5.00
C GLY A 51 -9.31 38.42 4.13
N GLY A 52 -9.51 38.35 2.81
CA GLY A 52 -8.82 39.23 1.86
C GLY A 52 -7.31 38.99 1.88
N THR A 53 -6.51 40.06 1.98
CA THR A 53 -5.04 39.94 2.07
C THR A 53 -4.60 40.10 3.53
N THR A 54 -4.03 39.05 4.10
CA THR A 54 -3.41 39.09 5.44
C THR A 54 -1.90 39.23 5.29
N SER A 55 -1.29 40.20 5.96
CA SER A 55 0.17 40.41 6.00
C SER A 55 0.68 40.28 7.42
N LEU A 56 1.70 39.45 7.65
CA LEU A 56 2.27 39.20 8.97
C LEU A 56 3.79 39.38 8.94
N ARG A 57 4.30 40.16 9.90
CA ARG A 57 5.71 40.17 10.25
C ARG A 57 6.00 38.95 11.10
N LEU A 58 6.97 38.14 10.69
CA LEU A 58 7.42 36.96 11.41
C LEU A 58 8.78 37.25 12.06
N ASP A 59 9.18 36.39 12.97
CA ASP A 59 10.58 36.40 13.44
C ASP A 59 11.49 35.90 12.31
N ARG A 60 12.70 36.44 12.25
CA ARG A 60 13.63 36.15 11.16
C ARG A 60 14.26 34.78 11.35
N GLU A 61 13.89 33.83 10.50
CA GLU A 61 14.37 32.46 10.53
C GLU A 61 15.04 32.04 9.22
N LEU A 62 16.05 31.16 9.32
CA LEU A 62 16.70 30.55 8.16
C LEU A 62 16.10 29.16 7.94
N VAL A 63 15.00 29.10 7.21
CA VAL A 63 14.16 27.91 7.08
C VAL A 63 13.88 27.57 5.61
N GLN A 64 13.66 26.29 5.34
CA GLN A 64 13.31 25.77 4.02
C GLN A 64 11.82 25.43 3.91
N PHE A 65 11.19 25.00 5.01
CA PHE A 65 9.79 24.59 5.03
C PHE A 65 9.00 25.48 5.98
N VAL A 66 7.84 25.92 5.51
CA VAL A 66 6.86 26.71 6.26
C VAL A 66 5.50 26.05 6.09
N ARG A 67 4.73 25.98 7.17
CA ARG A 67 3.38 25.42 7.21
C ARG A 67 2.39 26.47 7.71
N ILE A 68 1.18 26.44 7.16
CA ILE A 68 0.05 27.24 7.64
C ILE A 68 -1.01 26.26 8.15
N ILE A 69 -1.14 26.16 9.48
CA ILE A 69 -2.24 25.39 10.08
C ILE A 69 -3.47 26.29 10.10
N MET A 70 -4.57 25.83 9.52
CA MET A 70 -5.85 26.56 9.48
C MET A 70 -6.87 25.80 10.34
N SER A 71 -7.34 26.41 11.42
CA SER A 71 -8.15 25.73 12.45
C SER A 71 -9.60 26.19 12.52
N ALA A 72 -9.94 27.37 11.98
CA ALA A 72 -11.33 27.84 11.92
C ALA A 72 -11.64 28.52 10.59
N SER A 73 -12.62 28.00 9.86
CA SER A 73 -13.09 28.55 8.58
C SER A 73 -14.08 29.70 8.78
N SER A 74 -14.12 30.64 7.84
CA SER A 74 -15.15 31.68 7.79
C SER A 74 -16.52 31.15 7.40
N HIS A 75 -16.58 29.97 6.77
CA HIS A 75 -17.78 29.41 6.15
C HIS A 75 -18.49 30.36 5.16
N SER A 76 -17.76 31.36 4.66
CA SER A 76 -18.27 32.31 3.66
C SER A 76 -18.20 31.70 2.27
N ALA A 77 -19.16 32.02 1.41
CA ALA A 77 -19.11 31.72 -0.02
C ALA A 77 -19.43 32.97 -0.85
N GLY A 78 -19.25 32.89 -2.17
CA GLY A 78 -19.78 33.90 -3.10
C GLY A 78 -21.30 34.04 -2.98
N GLN A 79 -21.84 35.17 -3.45
CA GLN A 79 -23.29 35.36 -3.53
C GLN A 79 -23.92 34.23 -4.37
N ASP A 80 -25.00 33.66 -3.86
CA ASP A 80 -25.79 32.58 -4.49
C ASP A 80 -25.09 31.23 -4.72
N ALA A 81 -24.05 30.90 -3.95
CA ALA A 81 -23.44 29.56 -3.96
C ALA A 81 -24.44 28.47 -3.50
N PRO A 82 -24.94 27.62 -4.43
CA PRO A 82 -25.95 26.62 -4.11
C PRO A 82 -25.34 25.36 -3.50
N ASP A 83 -24.04 25.13 -3.71
CA ASP A 83 -23.30 24.00 -3.19
C ASP A 83 -22.83 24.31 -1.77
N ILE A 84 -23.08 23.38 -0.83
CA ILE A 84 -22.62 23.56 0.54
C ILE A 84 -21.09 23.52 0.64
N ARG A 85 -20.41 22.83 -0.28
CA ARG A 85 -18.95 22.71 -0.33
C ARG A 85 -18.27 24.06 -0.52
N ASP A 86 -18.91 25.00 -1.22
CA ASP A 86 -18.43 26.38 -1.38
C ASP A 86 -18.31 27.14 -0.04
N LYS A 87 -18.86 26.59 1.05
CA LYS A 87 -18.82 27.13 2.42
C LYS A 87 -17.99 26.26 3.38
N LEU A 88 -17.33 25.22 2.90
CA LEU A 88 -16.53 24.30 3.71
C LEU A 88 -15.03 24.48 3.43
N GLY A 89 -14.19 24.09 4.39
CA GLY A 89 -12.73 24.14 4.24
C GLY A 89 -12.17 25.57 4.17
N PHE A 90 -11.15 25.74 3.34
CA PHE A 90 -10.37 26.97 3.20
C PHE A 90 -9.96 27.17 1.75
N ALA A 91 -9.89 28.43 1.31
CA ALA A 91 -9.49 28.80 -0.03
C ALA A 91 -8.39 29.86 0.04
N VAL A 92 -7.24 29.54 -0.54
CA VAL A 92 -6.08 30.43 -0.69
C VAL A 92 -5.90 30.71 -2.17
N ARG A 93 -5.81 31.99 -2.55
CA ARG A 93 -5.53 32.42 -3.92
C ARG A 93 -4.05 32.43 -4.21
N GLU A 94 -3.26 32.95 -3.27
CA GLU A 94 -1.82 33.11 -3.42
C GLU A 94 -1.13 33.23 -2.06
N ILE A 95 0.12 32.80 -1.98
CA ILE A 95 0.98 32.96 -0.80
C ILE A 95 2.30 33.61 -1.24
N GLU A 96 2.64 34.73 -0.63
CA GLU A 96 3.97 35.32 -0.74
C GLU A 96 4.71 35.12 0.59
N LEU A 97 5.99 34.75 0.54
CA LEU A 97 6.79 34.43 1.72
C LEU A 97 8.23 34.86 1.48
N GLY A 98 8.80 35.64 2.39
CA GLY A 98 10.17 36.10 2.19
C GLY A 98 10.66 37.04 3.27
N GLU A 99 11.42 38.05 2.86
CA GLU A 99 11.99 39.02 3.79
C GLU A 99 11.66 40.47 3.43
N ILE A 100 11.53 41.31 4.46
CA ILE A 100 11.54 42.77 4.27
C ILE A 100 12.98 43.25 4.37
N ALA A 101 13.48 43.84 3.29
CA ALA A 101 14.80 44.44 3.21
C ALA A 101 14.92 45.70 4.09
N ASN A 102 16.15 46.16 4.32
CA ASN A 102 16.43 47.33 5.17
C ASN A 102 15.78 48.63 4.66
N ASP A 103 15.46 48.70 3.35
CA ASP A 103 14.77 49.82 2.71
C ASP A 103 13.23 49.70 2.79
N GLY A 104 12.71 48.67 3.45
CA GLY A 104 11.28 48.39 3.59
C GLY A 104 10.67 47.63 2.43
N GLN A 105 11.44 47.28 1.38
CA GLN A 105 10.91 46.50 0.26
C GLN A 105 10.73 45.04 0.65
N PHE A 106 9.58 44.48 0.31
CA PHE A 106 9.34 43.05 0.45
C PHE A 106 9.96 42.29 -0.72
N HIS A 107 10.82 41.34 -0.40
CA HIS A 107 11.41 40.41 -1.35
C HIS A 107 10.76 39.04 -1.17
N ASP A 108 9.86 38.71 -2.09
CA ASP A 108 9.20 37.42 -2.13
C ASP A 108 10.17 36.33 -2.58
N LEU A 109 10.26 35.25 -1.79
CA LEU A 109 11.06 34.07 -2.09
C LEU A 109 10.22 32.95 -2.72
N VAL A 110 8.88 33.09 -2.74
CA VAL A 110 8.00 32.17 -3.45
C VAL A 110 8.16 32.41 -4.94
N ARG A 111 8.37 31.31 -5.68
CA ARG A 111 8.37 31.33 -7.14
C ARG A 111 6.96 31.06 -7.63
N HIS A 112 6.42 32.02 -8.36
CA HIS A 112 5.07 31.98 -8.92
C HIS A 112 5.09 31.53 -10.38
N ALA A 113 4.43 30.43 -10.70
CA ALA A 113 4.27 29.89 -12.04
C ALA A 113 2.98 29.04 -12.15
N PRO A 114 2.31 29.03 -13.31
CA PRO A 114 1.10 28.22 -13.52
C PRO A 114 1.27 26.70 -13.41
N GLY A 115 2.51 26.18 -13.38
CA GLY A 115 2.79 24.75 -13.44
C GLY A 115 3.81 24.29 -12.40
N ARG A 116 3.66 23.05 -11.93
CA ARG A 116 4.45 22.45 -10.85
C ARG A 116 5.98 22.54 -11.00
N HIS A 117 6.49 22.54 -12.24
CA HIS A 117 7.94 22.58 -12.50
C HIS A 117 8.56 23.98 -12.36
N GLY A 118 7.74 25.03 -12.33
CA GLY A 118 8.18 26.41 -12.14
C GLY A 118 7.74 27.04 -10.81
N GLN A 119 6.77 26.44 -10.12
CA GLN A 119 6.19 26.92 -8.86
C GLN A 119 7.01 26.42 -7.67
N THR A 120 7.10 27.20 -6.59
CA THR A 120 7.56 26.67 -5.30
C THR A 120 6.64 25.53 -4.87
N ILE A 121 7.20 24.38 -4.47
CA ILE A 121 6.38 23.21 -4.11
C ILE A 121 5.45 23.57 -2.94
N VAL A 122 4.16 23.32 -3.13
CA VAL A 122 3.12 23.50 -2.11
C VAL A 122 2.41 22.17 -1.93
N TYR A 123 2.34 21.72 -0.68
CA TYR A 123 1.55 20.58 -0.25
C TYR A 123 0.29 21.08 0.47
N VAL A 124 -0.82 20.40 0.25
CA VAL A 124 -2.10 20.70 0.92
C VAL A 124 -2.67 19.42 1.50
N SER A 125 -3.30 19.51 2.68
CA SER A 125 -3.87 18.35 3.39
C SER A 125 -5.12 17.76 2.72
N SER A 126 -5.74 18.54 1.83
CA SER A 126 -6.74 18.06 0.88
C SER A 126 -6.81 19.04 -0.28
N THR A 127 -6.98 18.53 -1.49
CA THR A 127 -7.56 19.30 -2.58
C THR A 127 -9.07 19.10 -2.54
N ASP A 128 -9.83 20.12 -2.93
CA ASP A 128 -11.26 19.93 -3.16
C ASP A 128 -11.42 18.76 -4.15
N PRO A 129 -12.23 17.70 -3.86
CA PRO A 129 -12.52 16.60 -4.79
C PRO A 129 -13.34 17.07 -6.00
N TRP A 130 -13.22 18.34 -6.35
CA TRP A 130 -13.93 19.02 -7.41
C TRP A 130 -13.46 18.49 -8.76
N HIS A 131 -14.28 17.65 -9.35
CA HIS A 131 -14.31 17.47 -10.79
C HIS A 131 -15.43 18.35 -11.36
N ARG A 132 -15.07 19.36 -12.17
CA ARG A 132 -16.03 20.01 -13.07
C ARG A 132 -16.42 18.98 -14.13
N ALA A 133 -17.55 19.21 -14.79
CA ALA A 133 -17.92 18.44 -15.98
C ALA A 133 -16.80 18.42 -17.05
N GLN A 134 -15.98 19.47 -17.13
CA GLN A 134 -14.82 19.54 -18.03
C GLN A 134 -13.59 18.76 -17.57
N ASP A 135 -13.53 18.37 -16.29
CA ASP A 135 -12.42 17.58 -15.72
C ASP A 135 -12.66 16.07 -15.91
N ILE A 136 -13.78 15.67 -16.53
CA ILE A 136 -14.04 14.28 -16.94
C ILE A 136 -13.04 13.89 -18.02
N ASP A 137 -12.21 12.89 -17.73
CA ASP A 137 -11.35 12.29 -18.74
C ASP A 137 -12.12 11.26 -19.56
N GLY A 138 -12.55 11.66 -20.76
CA GLY A 138 -13.24 10.77 -21.70
C GLY A 138 -12.38 9.64 -22.28
N LYS A 139 -11.10 9.54 -21.91
CA LYS A 139 -10.22 8.40 -22.26
C LYS A 139 -10.14 7.34 -21.18
N THR A 140 -10.69 7.61 -19.99
CA THR A 140 -10.65 6.71 -18.85
C THR A 140 -12.06 6.18 -18.58
N GLU A 141 -12.22 4.86 -18.53
CA GLU A 141 -13.47 4.18 -18.16
C GLU A 141 -13.20 3.32 -16.93
N GLN A 142 -13.97 3.53 -15.86
CA GLN A 142 -13.95 2.64 -14.71
C GLN A 142 -15.06 1.60 -14.85
N PRO A 143 -14.78 0.30 -14.66
CA PRO A 143 -15.81 -0.72 -14.73
C PRO A 143 -16.84 -0.51 -13.62
N GLY A 144 -18.12 -0.52 -13.97
CA GLY A 144 -19.17 -0.42 -12.97
C GLY A 144 -19.19 -1.62 -12.01
N LEU A 145 -19.64 -1.42 -10.77
CA LEU A 145 -19.70 -2.45 -9.71
C LEU A 145 -20.40 -3.75 -10.17
N ASP A 146 -21.48 -3.64 -10.94
CA ASP A 146 -22.20 -4.79 -11.49
C ASP A 146 -21.36 -5.61 -12.47
N PHE A 147 -20.54 -4.95 -13.29
CA PHE A 147 -19.67 -5.63 -14.25
C PHE A 147 -18.61 -6.44 -13.50
N VAL A 148 -17.93 -5.83 -12.54
CA VAL A 148 -16.91 -6.49 -11.72
C VAL A 148 -17.51 -7.65 -10.92
N LEU A 149 -18.57 -7.41 -10.14
CA LEU A 149 -19.10 -8.38 -9.18
C LEU A 149 -19.94 -9.51 -9.78
N ARG A 150 -20.40 -9.38 -11.03
CA ARG A 150 -21.03 -10.49 -11.77
C ARG A 150 -20.07 -11.24 -12.67
N SER A 151 -18.89 -10.70 -12.92
CA SER A 151 -17.85 -11.39 -13.66
C SER A 151 -17.30 -12.57 -12.86
N ARG A 152 -16.35 -13.30 -13.46
CA ARG A 152 -15.59 -14.35 -12.77
C ARG A 152 -14.32 -13.82 -12.09
N LEU A 153 -14.10 -12.50 -12.04
CA LEU A 153 -12.88 -11.90 -11.48
C LEU A 153 -12.65 -12.31 -10.03
N THR A 154 -13.70 -12.32 -9.21
CA THR A 154 -13.60 -12.74 -7.81
C THR A 154 -13.50 -14.26 -7.62
N ASN A 155 -13.57 -15.04 -8.69
CA ASN A 155 -13.73 -16.50 -8.64
C ASN A 155 -14.92 -16.95 -7.75
N ASN A 156 -16.00 -16.16 -7.74
CA ASN A 156 -17.17 -16.32 -6.87
C ASN A 156 -16.86 -16.23 -5.36
N LEU A 157 -15.72 -15.67 -4.98
CA LEU A 157 -15.41 -15.34 -3.60
C LEU A 157 -15.96 -13.95 -3.24
N PRO A 158 -16.22 -13.67 -1.95
CA PRO A 158 -16.53 -12.32 -1.50
C PRO A 158 -15.39 -11.34 -1.81
N ALA A 159 -15.74 -10.10 -2.17
CA ALA A 159 -14.77 -9.04 -2.48
C ALA A 159 -14.55 -8.10 -1.28
N LEU A 160 -13.32 -7.64 -1.09
CA LEU A 160 -13.05 -6.45 -0.28
C LEU A 160 -13.46 -5.22 -1.12
N ILE A 161 -14.28 -4.35 -0.56
CA ILE A 161 -14.79 -3.17 -1.27
C ILE A 161 -14.11 -1.92 -0.68
N PRO A 162 -13.35 -1.15 -1.48
CA PRO A 162 -12.83 0.13 -1.03
C PRO A 162 -13.95 1.17 -0.96
N LEU A 163 -13.85 2.10 0.00
CA LEU A 163 -14.79 3.21 0.16
C LEU A 163 -14.01 4.51 0.35
N GLY A 164 -14.34 5.54 -0.42
CA GLY A 164 -13.74 6.86 -0.28
C GLY A 164 -14.04 7.50 1.08
N ILE A 165 -13.00 8.04 1.73
CA ILE A 165 -13.12 8.77 3.02
C ILE A 165 -12.65 10.21 2.89
N LEU A 166 -11.48 10.45 2.30
CA LEU A 166 -10.90 11.80 2.15
C LEU A 166 -11.50 12.56 0.97
N TYR A 167 -11.64 11.89 -0.19
CA TYR A 167 -12.12 12.50 -1.44
C TYR A 167 -13.51 12.03 -1.84
N ASP A 168 -14.36 11.72 -0.86
CA ASP A 168 -15.76 11.38 -1.09
C ASP A 168 -16.64 11.88 0.08
N THR A 169 -17.94 11.72 -0.04
CA THR A 169 -18.91 12.08 0.99
C THR A 169 -19.44 10.83 1.71
N PRO A 170 -19.76 10.94 3.02
CA PRO A 170 -20.40 9.84 3.74
C PRO A 170 -21.71 9.36 3.08
N ASP A 171 -22.45 10.25 2.40
CA ASP A 171 -23.71 9.90 1.74
C ASP A 171 -23.49 9.05 0.48
N ASN A 172 -22.45 9.36 -0.31
CA ASN A 172 -22.04 8.53 -1.45
C ASN A 172 -21.61 7.14 -0.98
N GLY A 173 -20.74 7.06 0.04
CA GLY A 173 -20.29 5.79 0.57
C GLY A 173 -21.43 4.95 1.15
N VAL A 174 -22.39 5.57 1.85
CA VAL A 174 -23.62 4.90 2.30
C VAL A 174 -24.43 4.38 1.12
N ALA A 175 -24.61 5.18 0.06
CA ALA A 175 -25.37 4.80 -1.12
C ALA A 175 -24.74 3.60 -1.86
N GLU A 176 -23.40 3.59 -1.98
CA GLU A 176 -22.66 2.46 -2.54
C GLU A 176 -22.92 1.17 -1.76
N ILE A 177 -22.73 1.20 -0.44
CA ILE A 177 -22.91 -0.01 0.39
C ILE A 177 -24.36 -0.48 0.39
N GLN A 178 -25.33 0.44 0.44
CA GLN A 178 -26.76 0.09 0.31
C GLN A 178 -27.05 -0.56 -1.04
N TYR A 179 -26.47 -0.05 -2.12
CA TYR A 179 -26.61 -0.64 -3.44
C TYR A 179 -26.08 -2.08 -3.46
N LEU A 180 -24.85 -2.31 -2.98
CA LEU A 180 -24.23 -3.63 -2.93
C LEU A 180 -25.03 -4.64 -2.10
N LEU A 181 -25.52 -4.21 -0.93
CA LEU A 181 -26.36 -5.04 -0.06
C LEU A 181 -27.70 -5.39 -0.71
N LYS A 182 -28.36 -4.43 -1.36
CA LYS A 182 -29.63 -4.65 -2.09
C LYS A 182 -29.45 -5.61 -3.27
N ARG A 183 -28.27 -5.64 -3.89
CA ARG A 183 -27.91 -6.59 -4.94
C ARG A 183 -27.54 -7.98 -4.43
N HIS A 184 -27.39 -8.15 -3.12
CA HIS A 184 -26.93 -9.38 -2.49
C HIS A 184 -25.54 -9.83 -2.97
N TYR A 185 -24.66 -8.89 -3.30
CA TYR A 185 -23.27 -9.24 -3.62
C TYR A 185 -22.53 -9.74 -2.36
N PRO A 186 -21.68 -10.78 -2.49
CA PRO A 186 -20.90 -11.27 -1.37
C PRO A 186 -19.76 -10.30 -1.06
N LEU A 187 -19.78 -9.72 0.14
CA LEU A 187 -18.78 -8.75 0.59
C LEU A 187 -17.91 -9.40 1.66
N ASP A 188 -16.60 -9.28 1.51
CA ASP A 188 -15.64 -9.76 2.50
C ASP A 188 -15.48 -8.77 3.65
N GLY A 189 -15.47 -7.48 3.30
CA GLY A 189 -15.37 -6.32 4.18
C GLY A 189 -15.44 -5.03 3.38
N ILE A 190 -15.56 -3.91 4.08
CA ILE A 190 -15.47 -2.56 3.52
C ILE A 190 -14.19 -1.92 4.06
N GLU A 191 -13.27 -1.61 3.16
CA GLU A 191 -12.01 -0.93 3.45
C GLU A 191 -12.26 0.58 3.37
N LEU A 192 -12.12 1.25 4.52
CA LEU A 192 -12.45 2.66 4.65
C LEU A 192 -11.18 3.47 4.39
N GLY A 193 -11.08 3.99 3.17
CA GLY A 193 -10.05 4.89 2.67
C GLY A 193 -8.71 4.25 2.30
N GLU A 194 -7.93 5.04 1.58
CA GLU A 194 -6.68 4.69 0.92
C GLU A 194 -5.64 5.76 1.28
N GLU A 195 -4.47 5.30 1.69
CA GLU A 195 -3.23 6.03 1.97
C GLU A 195 -3.37 7.39 2.68
N PRO A 196 -4.16 7.52 3.76
CA PRO A 196 -4.26 8.80 4.47
C PRO A 196 -2.94 9.22 5.12
N ASP A 197 -2.07 8.25 5.43
CA ASP A 197 -0.71 8.45 5.91
C ASP A 197 0.20 9.08 4.84
N GLY A 198 0.14 8.58 3.60
CA GLY A 198 0.87 9.13 2.46
C GLY A 198 0.41 10.51 2.00
N GLN A 199 -0.87 10.80 2.23
CA GLN A 199 -1.47 12.11 1.98
C GLN A 199 -1.23 13.11 3.13
N TRP A 200 -0.40 12.72 4.11
CA TRP A 200 -0.03 13.53 5.26
C TRP A 200 -1.22 14.03 6.11
N VAL A 201 -2.30 13.25 6.16
CA VAL A 201 -3.45 13.55 7.01
C VAL A 201 -3.13 13.15 8.45
N ALA A 202 -3.45 14.04 9.39
CA ALA A 202 -3.30 13.74 10.80
C ALA A 202 -4.15 12.53 11.21
N PRO A 203 -3.63 11.60 12.03
CA PRO A 203 -4.37 10.41 12.46
C PRO A 203 -5.74 10.72 13.06
N GLU A 204 -5.85 11.79 13.83
CA GLU A 204 -7.08 12.20 14.52
C GLU A 204 -8.15 12.71 13.55
N ASP A 205 -7.74 13.51 12.56
CA ASP A 205 -8.65 14.04 11.54
C ASP A 205 -9.19 12.91 10.68
N TYR A 206 -8.32 11.99 10.25
CA TYR A 206 -8.72 10.78 9.55
C TYR A 206 -9.64 9.90 10.41
N ALA A 207 -9.28 9.66 11.67
CA ALA A 207 -10.06 8.84 12.59
C ALA A 207 -11.46 9.43 12.86
N ALA A 208 -11.60 10.76 12.85
CA ALA A 208 -12.90 11.42 12.98
C ALA A 208 -13.82 11.09 11.80
N LEU A 209 -13.29 11.15 10.56
CA LEU A 209 -14.02 10.78 9.36
C LEU A 209 -14.36 9.28 9.35
N TYR A 210 -13.36 8.43 9.62
CA TYR A 210 -13.51 6.99 9.75
C TYR A 210 -14.62 6.62 10.74
N ALA A 211 -14.60 7.19 11.96
CA ALA A 211 -15.59 6.92 12.99
C ALA A 211 -16.99 7.42 12.62
N GLY A 212 -17.09 8.52 11.88
CA GLY A 212 -18.34 9.04 11.35
C GLY A 212 -18.98 8.10 10.32
N VAL A 213 -18.21 7.72 9.29
CA VAL A 213 -18.67 6.86 8.20
C VAL A 213 -18.98 5.45 8.70
N SER A 214 -18.08 4.85 9.48
CA SER A 214 -18.25 3.49 10.00
C SER A 214 -19.51 3.32 10.86
N ARG A 215 -19.89 4.33 11.65
CA ARG A 215 -21.14 4.34 12.41
C ARG A 215 -22.36 4.28 11.50
N ARG A 216 -22.41 5.12 10.47
CA ARG A 216 -23.50 5.13 9.48
C ARG A 216 -23.61 3.78 8.77
N LEU A 217 -22.48 3.16 8.41
CA LEU A 217 -22.48 1.84 7.79
C LEU A 217 -23.00 0.75 8.72
N ARG A 218 -22.64 0.78 10.01
CA ARG A 218 -23.17 -0.17 11.00
C ARG A 218 -24.67 -0.01 11.26
N GLU A 219 -25.20 1.21 11.17
CA GLU A 219 -26.65 1.46 11.25
C GLU A 219 -27.40 0.81 10.08
N ILE A 220 -26.80 0.77 8.88
CA ILE A 220 -27.37 0.11 7.70
C ILE A 220 -27.35 -1.41 7.86
N ASN A 221 -26.21 -1.96 8.25
CA ASN A 221 -26.07 -3.39 8.47
C ASN A 221 -24.99 -3.69 9.53
N PRO A 222 -25.40 -4.15 10.74
CA PRO A 222 -24.47 -4.40 11.83
C PRO A 222 -23.55 -5.60 11.59
N LYS A 223 -23.70 -6.35 10.48
CA LYS A 223 -22.83 -7.48 10.12
C LYS A 223 -21.69 -7.11 9.17
N LEU A 224 -21.66 -5.88 8.66
CA LEU A 224 -20.54 -5.42 7.83
C LEU A 224 -19.24 -5.47 8.63
N LYS A 225 -18.18 -6.01 8.02
CA LYS A 225 -16.82 -5.89 8.54
C LYS A 225 -16.22 -4.62 7.98
N LEU A 226 -15.75 -3.74 8.84
CA LEU A 226 -15.22 -2.42 8.51
C LEU A 226 -13.77 -2.36 9.00
N GLY A 227 -12.87 -1.86 8.18
CA GLY A 227 -11.45 -1.85 8.47
C GLY A 227 -10.69 -0.90 7.56
N GLY A 228 -9.38 -1.09 7.49
CA GLY A 228 -8.47 -0.16 6.82
C GLY A 228 -7.92 0.91 7.77
N PRO A 229 -7.56 2.10 7.28
CA PRO A 229 -7.37 2.40 5.86
C PRO A 229 -6.31 1.49 5.22
N SER A 230 -6.28 1.40 3.89
CA SER A 230 -5.10 0.86 3.19
C SER A 230 -3.95 1.84 3.43
N LEU A 231 -3.00 1.51 4.30
CA LEU A 231 -1.84 2.38 4.57
C LEU A 231 -0.70 2.11 3.58
N GLN A 232 0.11 3.12 3.30
CA GLN A 232 1.28 2.98 2.45
C GLN A 232 2.28 1.95 2.99
N ASN A 233 3.12 1.46 2.09
CA ASN A 233 4.33 0.76 2.49
C ASN A 233 5.25 1.71 3.28
N PHE A 234 5.79 1.23 4.40
CA PHE A 234 6.76 1.99 5.19
C PHE A 234 7.88 1.10 5.73
N GLU A 235 9.03 1.73 5.98
CA GLU A 235 10.18 1.06 6.56
C GLU A 235 10.23 1.27 8.07
N GLY A 236 10.04 0.19 8.83
CA GLY A 236 10.38 0.14 10.25
C GLY A 236 9.45 0.89 11.21
N GLN A 237 9.00 2.11 10.93
CA GLN A 237 8.01 2.86 11.73
C GLN A 237 7.14 3.75 10.83
N LEU A 238 5.82 3.73 11.03
CA LEU A 238 4.91 4.65 10.34
C LEU A 238 4.77 5.94 11.14
N LEU A 239 5.49 6.97 10.73
CA LEU A 239 5.61 8.22 11.46
C LEU A 239 4.77 9.34 10.86
N THR A 240 4.30 10.22 11.74
CA THR A 240 3.68 11.51 11.41
C THR A 240 4.19 12.59 12.36
N TRP A 241 3.86 13.86 12.09
CA TRP A 241 4.28 14.96 12.94
C TRP A 241 3.74 14.78 14.37
N PRO A 242 4.54 15.11 15.40
CA PRO A 242 4.18 14.83 16.80
C PRO A 242 2.88 15.52 17.21
N ASP A 243 2.09 14.85 18.04
CA ASP A 243 1.00 15.49 18.79
C ASP A 243 1.53 16.29 19.99
N ASP A 244 0.64 16.88 20.79
CA ASP A 244 0.97 17.64 22.00
C ASP A 244 1.74 16.82 23.06
N SER A 245 1.70 15.48 22.98
CA SER A 245 2.44 14.56 23.85
C SER A 245 3.80 14.14 23.29
N GLY A 246 4.13 14.58 22.06
CA GLY A 246 5.32 14.16 21.33
C GLY A 246 5.16 12.83 20.59
N ASN A 247 3.96 12.27 20.51
CA ASN A 247 3.73 10.98 19.87
C ASN A 247 3.70 11.10 18.35
N ARG A 248 4.62 10.38 17.69
CA ARG A 248 4.80 10.37 16.23
C ARG A 248 4.20 9.13 15.55
N SER A 249 3.70 8.14 16.30
CA SER A 249 3.13 6.94 15.66
C SER A 249 1.75 7.23 15.10
N TRP A 250 1.61 7.08 13.77
CA TRP A 250 0.32 7.30 13.10
C TRP A 250 -0.71 6.28 13.58
N ILE A 251 -0.35 4.99 13.59
CA ILE A 251 -1.21 3.88 14.01
C ILE A 251 -1.65 4.01 15.46
N ASN A 252 -0.72 4.33 16.36
CA ASN A 252 -1.03 4.42 17.77
C ASN A 252 -2.12 5.47 18.04
N ARG A 253 -1.97 6.64 17.42
CA ARG A 253 -2.89 7.78 17.55
C ARG A 253 -4.24 7.49 16.91
N PHE A 254 -4.24 6.91 15.71
CA PHE A 254 -5.47 6.47 15.03
C PHE A 254 -6.25 5.45 15.88
N LEU A 255 -5.59 4.38 16.35
CA LEU A 255 -6.21 3.33 17.16
C LEU A 255 -6.77 3.88 18.47
N HIS A 256 -6.05 4.78 19.12
CA HIS A 256 -6.51 5.44 20.35
C HIS A 256 -7.82 6.20 20.08
N PHE A 257 -7.90 6.98 19.01
CA PHE A 257 -9.10 7.73 18.67
C PHE A 257 -10.28 6.80 18.31
N VAL A 258 -10.06 5.79 17.46
CA VAL A 258 -11.08 4.80 17.07
C VAL A 258 -11.65 4.08 18.29
N GLN A 259 -10.78 3.67 19.23
CA GLN A 259 -11.18 3.04 20.47
C GLN A 259 -11.98 3.99 21.37
N GLN A 260 -11.53 5.23 21.54
CA GLN A 260 -12.23 6.24 22.34
C GLN A 260 -13.64 6.54 21.80
N ARG A 261 -13.81 6.53 20.47
CA ARG A 261 -15.11 6.76 19.82
C ARG A 261 -15.98 5.51 19.73
N GLY A 262 -15.48 4.34 20.15
CA GLY A 262 -16.17 3.06 20.01
C GLY A 262 -16.48 2.72 18.55
N ALA A 263 -15.66 3.19 17.62
CA ALA A 263 -15.84 2.90 16.20
C ALA A 263 -15.43 1.43 15.92
N PRO A 264 -16.15 0.73 15.03
CA PRO A 264 -15.80 -0.65 14.67
C PRO A 264 -14.46 -0.67 13.93
N PHE A 265 -13.65 -1.69 14.22
CA PHE A 265 -12.34 -1.90 13.60
C PHE A 265 -12.10 -3.41 13.47
N ASP A 266 -12.74 -4.02 12.48
CA ASP A 266 -12.81 -5.47 12.34
C ASP A 266 -11.59 -6.07 11.64
N PHE A 267 -10.84 -5.27 10.87
CA PHE A 267 -9.59 -5.67 10.24
C PHE A 267 -8.69 -4.46 10.00
N PHE A 268 -7.40 -4.73 9.86
CA PHE A 268 -6.38 -3.78 9.46
C PHE A 268 -5.92 -4.10 8.04
N SER A 269 -5.60 -3.09 7.23
CA SER A 269 -5.00 -3.29 5.92
C SER A 269 -3.84 -2.33 5.64
N PHE A 270 -2.99 -2.72 4.69
CA PHE A 270 -1.80 -1.99 4.28
C PHE A 270 -1.31 -2.50 2.92
N GLU A 271 -0.45 -1.71 2.31
CA GLU A 271 0.18 -1.98 1.03
C GLU A 271 1.65 -2.37 1.22
N TYR A 272 2.17 -3.19 0.31
CA TYR A 272 3.53 -3.69 0.41
C TYR A 272 4.30 -3.60 -0.92
N TYR A 273 5.06 -2.52 -1.04
CA TYR A 273 5.90 -2.17 -2.18
C TYR A 273 7.30 -1.74 -1.69
N PRO A 274 8.16 -2.69 -1.28
CA PRO A 274 9.33 -2.37 -0.45
C PRO A 274 10.56 -1.84 -1.22
N PHE A 275 10.52 -1.70 -2.54
CA PHE A 275 11.71 -1.38 -3.36
C PHE A 275 11.47 -0.27 -4.39
N ASP A 276 11.85 0.96 -4.06
CA ASP A 276 11.69 2.12 -4.96
C ASP A 276 12.74 2.17 -6.08
N ASP A 277 13.96 1.68 -5.84
CA ASP A 277 15.03 1.65 -6.85
C ASP A 277 14.85 0.48 -7.82
N VAL A 278 13.88 0.60 -8.73
CA VAL A 278 13.63 -0.38 -9.80
C VAL A 278 14.72 -0.37 -10.89
N CYS A 279 15.63 0.60 -10.87
CA CYS A 279 16.77 0.67 -11.79
C CYS A 279 17.94 -0.21 -11.34
N ALA A 280 18.03 -0.53 -10.04
CA ALA A 280 19.04 -1.41 -9.47
C ALA A 280 18.83 -2.90 -9.84
N ASP A 281 19.83 -3.73 -9.51
CA ASP A 281 19.73 -5.19 -9.61
C ASP A 281 18.71 -5.70 -8.57
N ALA A 282 17.80 -6.58 -8.99
CA ALA A 282 16.79 -7.13 -8.09
C ALA A 282 17.33 -8.20 -7.15
N ALA A 283 18.43 -8.86 -7.49
CA ALA A 283 18.92 -10.00 -6.70
C ALA A 283 19.19 -9.67 -5.22
N PRO A 284 19.82 -8.53 -4.85
CA PRO A 284 19.94 -8.10 -3.46
C PRO A 284 18.59 -7.83 -2.78
N HIS A 285 17.69 -7.10 -3.45
CA HIS A 285 16.36 -6.74 -2.92
C HIS A 285 15.56 -7.99 -2.54
N LEU A 286 15.55 -9.01 -3.41
CA LEU A 286 14.82 -10.25 -3.14
C LEU A 286 15.26 -10.94 -1.84
N LEU A 287 16.50 -10.75 -1.38
CA LEU A 287 16.98 -11.35 -0.13
C LEU A 287 16.33 -10.72 1.12
N GLU A 288 15.86 -9.48 1.02
CA GLU A 288 15.42 -8.66 2.15
C GLU A 288 13.92 -8.81 2.47
N ILE A 289 13.13 -9.34 1.52
CA ILE A 289 11.65 -9.39 1.60
C ILE A 289 11.14 -9.92 2.95
N PRO A 290 11.54 -11.12 3.44
CA PRO A 290 10.95 -11.65 4.66
C PRO A 290 11.33 -10.85 5.91
N GLN A 291 12.53 -10.26 5.92
CA GLN A 291 13.02 -9.47 7.04
C GLN A 291 12.32 -8.11 7.11
N ARG A 292 12.17 -7.42 5.96
CA ARG A 292 11.47 -6.13 5.88
C ARG A 292 10.02 -6.26 6.33
N LEU A 293 9.31 -7.28 5.83
CA LEU A 293 7.93 -7.52 6.24
C LEU A 293 7.81 -7.88 7.72
N ARG A 294 8.75 -8.66 8.28
CA ARG A 294 8.81 -8.95 9.71
C ARG A 294 9.00 -7.68 10.55
N ALA A 295 9.91 -6.80 10.14
CA ALA A 295 10.18 -5.54 10.84
C ALA A 295 8.93 -4.64 10.87
N MET A 296 8.22 -4.56 9.74
CA MET A 296 6.94 -3.83 9.65
C MET A 296 5.87 -4.42 10.60
N PHE A 297 5.72 -5.75 10.63
CA PHE A 297 4.79 -6.42 11.56
C PHE A 297 5.14 -6.17 13.03
N GLU A 298 6.43 -6.19 13.37
CA GLU A 298 6.90 -5.90 14.73
C GLU A 298 6.65 -4.45 15.13
N SER A 299 6.81 -3.51 14.19
CA SER A 299 6.48 -2.10 14.38
C SER A 299 5.01 -1.89 14.66
N LEU A 300 4.13 -2.38 13.79
CA LEU A 300 2.68 -2.26 13.95
C LEU A 300 2.18 -2.83 15.29
N ARG A 301 2.77 -3.94 15.73
CA ARG A 301 2.48 -4.53 17.07
C ARG A 301 2.93 -3.62 18.20
N LYS A 302 4.11 -3.01 18.10
CA LYS A 302 4.60 -2.03 19.10
C LYS A 302 3.71 -0.80 19.18
N ASP A 303 3.14 -0.38 18.05
CA ASP A 303 2.23 0.77 17.97
C ASP A 303 0.83 0.49 18.53
N GLY A 304 0.55 -0.77 18.91
CA GLY A 304 -0.68 -1.17 19.60
C GLY A 304 -1.66 -1.96 18.73
N LEU A 305 -1.30 -2.28 17.48
CA LEU A 305 -2.14 -3.10 16.62
C LEU A 305 -2.22 -4.53 17.14
N ARG A 306 -3.44 -4.98 17.44
CA ARG A 306 -3.70 -6.28 18.07
C ARG A 306 -3.53 -7.41 17.06
N SER A 307 -3.00 -8.54 17.51
CA SER A 307 -2.94 -9.79 16.72
C SER A 307 -4.29 -10.49 16.58
N GLY A 308 -5.31 -10.07 17.33
CA GLY A 308 -6.65 -10.69 17.33
C GLY A 308 -7.58 -10.22 16.22
N ILE A 309 -7.18 -9.23 15.42
CA ILE A 309 -7.92 -8.80 14.23
C ILE A 309 -7.21 -9.32 12.97
N PRO A 310 -7.93 -9.63 11.89
CA PRO A 310 -7.33 -9.92 10.60
C PRO A 310 -6.46 -8.77 10.09
N TRP A 311 -5.27 -9.10 9.61
CA TRP A 311 -4.41 -8.17 8.87
C TRP A 311 -4.49 -8.54 7.40
N LEU A 312 -4.77 -7.56 6.55
CA LEU A 312 -4.89 -7.72 5.11
C LEU A 312 -3.73 -6.99 4.44
N MET A 313 -3.08 -7.63 3.48
CA MET A 313 -2.20 -6.94 2.54
C MET A 313 -3.07 -6.58 1.34
N SER A 314 -3.69 -5.40 1.38
CA SER A 314 -4.70 -4.93 0.41
C SER A 314 -4.10 -4.69 -0.96
N GLU A 315 -2.80 -4.38 -1.00
CA GLU A 315 -2.03 -4.33 -2.22
C GLU A 315 -0.60 -4.80 -1.98
N PHE A 316 0.03 -5.40 -3.01
CA PHE A 316 1.46 -5.67 -2.99
C PHE A 316 2.02 -5.89 -4.39
N GLY A 317 3.28 -5.53 -4.53
CA GLY A 317 4.07 -5.61 -5.75
C GLY A 317 5.54 -5.32 -5.44
N TYR A 318 6.43 -5.49 -6.41
CA TYR A 318 7.86 -5.30 -6.15
C TYR A 318 8.16 -3.85 -5.80
N SER A 319 7.51 -2.91 -6.50
CA SER A 319 7.64 -1.46 -6.30
C SER A 319 6.32 -0.75 -6.57
N VAL A 320 6.18 0.49 -6.08
CA VAL A 320 5.15 1.41 -6.56
C VAL A 320 5.46 1.91 -7.97
N PHE A 321 6.73 1.86 -8.39
CA PHE A 321 7.18 2.30 -9.70
C PHE A 321 7.18 1.16 -10.71
N SER A 322 6.76 1.47 -11.93
CA SER A 322 6.87 0.54 -13.05
C SER A 322 8.33 0.24 -13.41
N GLY A 323 8.67 -1.04 -13.52
CA GLY A 323 10.01 -1.47 -13.92
C GLY A 323 10.09 -2.93 -14.35
N LYS A 324 11.18 -3.29 -15.04
CA LYS A 324 11.36 -4.62 -15.65
C LYS A 324 11.19 -5.78 -14.66
N HIS A 325 11.51 -5.56 -13.38
CA HIS A 325 11.42 -6.58 -12.34
C HIS A 325 9.99 -7.09 -12.15
N GLU A 326 8.97 -6.27 -12.43
CA GLU A 326 7.56 -6.66 -12.36
C GLU A 326 7.16 -7.65 -13.47
N VAL A 327 7.84 -7.62 -14.61
CA VAL A 327 7.52 -8.45 -15.78
C VAL A 327 8.49 -9.63 -15.96
N GLU A 328 9.67 -9.59 -15.34
CA GLU A 328 10.65 -10.68 -15.33
C GLU A 328 10.38 -11.72 -14.23
N ILE A 329 11.20 -12.77 -14.16
CA ILE A 329 11.04 -13.87 -13.18
C ILE A 329 11.19 -13.36 -11.72
N GLU A 330 11.90 -12.25 -11.53
CA GLU A 330 12.00 -11.42 -10.33
C GLU A 330 10.64 -11.22 -9.65
N GLY A 331 9.65 -10.70 -10.39
CA GLY A 331 8.30 -10.44 -9.88
C GLY A 331 7.58 -11.72 -9.43
N ALA A 332 7.82 -12.85 -10.09
CA ALA A 332 7.30 -14.15 -9.63
C ALA A 332 7.92 -14.60 -8.30
N LEU A 333 9.23 -14.41 -8.12
CA LEU A 333 9.93 -14.73 -6.89
C LEU A 333 9.49 -13.80 -5.75
N PHE A 334 9.41 -12.49 -6.02
CA PHE A 334 8.90 -11.51 -5.07
C PHE A 334 7.48 -11.85 -4.62
N GLN A 335 6.55 -12.03 -5.57
CA GLN A 335 5.15 -12.30 -5.25
C GLN A 335 4.99 -13.54 -4.37
N ALA A 336 5.70 -14.62 -4.71
CA ALA A 336 5.64 -15.84 -3.92
C ALA A 336 6.21 -15.68 -2.51
N ASP A 337 7.32 -14.98 -2.39
CA ASP A 337 8.02 -14.78 -1.12
C ASP A 337 7.26 -13.84 -0.19
N ALA A 338 6.83 -12.68 -0.71
CA ALA A 338 6.04 -11.70 0.03
C ALA A 338 4.71 -12.31 0.52
N PHE A 339 3.97 -12.97 -0.37
CA PHE A 339 2.70 -13.61 -0.03
C PHE A 339 2.86 -14.70 1.05
N ALA A 340 3.86 -15.58 0.89
CA ALA A 340 4.05 -16.67 1.83
C ALA A 340 4.63 -16.20 3.17
N ALA A 341 5.57 -15.23 3.16
CA ALA A 341 6.07 -14.58 4.36
C ALA A 341 4.95 -13.89 5.15
N PHE A 342 4.08 -13.16 4.45
CA PHE A 342 2.93 -12.49 5.04
C PHE A 342 2.03 -13.46 5.80
N LEU A 343 1.62 -14.56 5.16
CA LEU A 343 0.81 -15.59 5.81
C LEU A 343 1.53 -16.23 7.00
N SER A 344 2.84 -16.52 6.89
CA SER A 344 3.63 -17.08 7.98
C SER A 344 3.83 -16.14 9.17
N LEU A 345 3.76 -14.82 8.97
CA LEU A 345 3.81 -13.82 10.04
C LEU A 345 2.47 -13.63 10.76
N GLY A 346 1.41 -14.29 10.28
CA GLY A 346 0.05 -14.22 10.82
C GLY A 346 -0.89 -13.34 10.00
N GLY A 347 -0.51 -12.93 8.79
CA GLY A 347 -1.41 -12.25 7.85
C GLY A 347 -2.58 -13.14 7.43
N ASN A 348 -3.73 -12.54 7.14
CA ASN A 348 -4.97 -13.27 6.89
C ASN A 348 -5.30 -13.40 5.40
N ARG A 349 -5.17 -12.30 4.65
CA ARG A 349 -5.50 -12.25 3.21
C ARG A 349 -4.59 -11.26 2.50
N ALA A 350 -4.23 -11.57 1.27
CA ALA A 350 -3.51 -10.66 0.41
C ALA A 350 -4.28 -10.51 -0.91
N TYR A 351 -4.32 -9.28 -1.40
CA TYR A 351 -4.94 -8.89 -2.65
C TYR A 351 -3.84 -8.34 -3.56
N VAL A 352 -3.86 -8.76 -4.82
CA VAL A 352 -2.84 -8.34 -5.77
C VAL A 352 -3.34 -7.09 -6.50
N TYR A 353 -2.52 -6.05 -6.58
CA TYR A 353 -2.76 -4.94 -7.50
C TYR A 353 -2.49 -5.37 -8.94
N GLY A 354 -3.19 -4.80 -9.93
CA GLY A 354 -2.97 -5.14 -11.35
C GLY A 354 -3.66 -6.43 -11.82
N TYR A 355 -4.90 -6.69 -11.36
CA TYR A 355 -5.76 -7.75 -11.92
C TYR A 355 -6.13 -7.49 -13.38
N GLU A 356 -6.23 -6.22 -13.75
CA GLU A 356 -6.54 -5.80 -15.11
C GLU A 356 -5.32 -5.93 -16.01
N PRO A 357 -5.46 -6.44 -17.25
CA PRO A 357 -4.37 -6.42 -18.19
C PRO A 357 -3.94 -4.98 -18.50
N ASN A 358 -2.63 -4.72 -18.55
CA ASN A 358 -2.12 -3.37 -18.82
C ASN A 358 -0.99 -3.37 -19.89
N TYR A 359 -0.48 -2.18 -20.23
CA TYR A 359 0.67 -1.97 -21.09
C TYR A 359 1.95 -1.79 -20.28
N LEU A 360 3.10 -1.84 -20.96
CA LEU A 360 4.38 -1.49 -20.35
C LEU A 360 4.51 0.02 -20.21
N GLU A 361 5.17 0.44 -19.14
CA GLU A 361 5.47 1.83 -18.81
C GLU A 361 6.96 1.98 -18.47
N ASP A 362 7.49 3.18 -18.68
CA ASP A 362 8.88 3.54 -18.34
C ASP A 362 8.85 4.76 -17.42
N GLU A 363 8.50 4.50 -16.18
CA GLU A 363 8.18 5.56 -15.21
C GLU A 363 9.44 6.30 -14.75
N LEU A 364 10.50 5.57 -14.40
CA LEU A 364 11.79 6.13 -13.96
C LEU A 364 12.82 6.31 -15.09
N GLN A 365 12.43 6.13 -16.36
CA GLN A 365 13.29 6.33 -17.53
C GLN A 365 14.55 5.46 -17.55
N CYS A 366 14.43 4.22 -17.05
CA CYS A 366 15.56 3.28 -16.95
C CYS A 366 15.19 1.84 -17.34
N SER A 367 13.90 1.47 -17.30
CA SER A 367 13.45 0.13 -17.68
C SER A 367 11.94 0.13 -17.94
N TRP A 368 11.49 -0.82 -18.78
CA TRP A 368 10.07 -0.96 -19.12
C TRP A 368 9.43 -2.10 -18.34
N GLY A 369 8.30 -1.83 -17.68
CA GLY A 369 7.52 -2.81 -16.93
C GLY A 369 6.20 -2.23 -16.45
N ASN A 370 5.42 -3.00 -15.71
CA ASN A 370 4.22 -2.54 -15.02
C ASN A 370 3.76 -3.62 -14.02
N LEU A 371 3.07 -3.21 -12.96
CA LEU A 371 2.40 -4.09 -11.99
C LEU A 371 1.21 -4.78 -12.66
N MET A 372 1.44 -5.93 -13.30
CA MET A 372 0.40 -6.68 -13.99
C MET A 372 0.71 -8.18 -14.05
N MET A 373 -0.34 -9.00 -14.13
CA MET A 373 -0.18 -10.42 -14.46
C MET A 373 -0.35 -10.71 -15.95
N LEU A 374 -1.03 -9.81 -16.66
CA LEU A 374 -1.41 -9.97 -18.05
C LEU A 374 -1.01 -8.70 -18.83
N GLN A 375 -0.17 -8.86 -19.86
CA GLN A 375 0.20 -7.75 -20.72
C GLN A 375 -0.73 -7.68 -21.93
N LEU A 376 -1.37 -6.53 -22.13
CA LEU A 376 -2.25 -6.27 -23.25
C LEU A 376 -1.54 -6.37 -24.59
N ARG A 377 -2.29 -6.87 -25.58
CA ARG A 377 -1.84 -6.98 -26.96
C ARG A 377 -2.97 -6.58 -27.89
N LYS A 378 -2.61 -5.80 -28.90
CA LYS A 378 -3.59 -5.36 -29.90
C LYS A 378 -4.24 -6.55 -30.60
N ASN A 379 -5.55 -6.70 -30.42
CA ASN A 379 -6.40 -7.71 -31.05
C ASN A 379 -5.92 -9.17 -30.84
N ARG A 380 -5.26 -9.47 -29.71
CA ARG A 380 -4.77 -10.81 -29.39
C ARG A 380 -4.94 -11.09 -27.90
N GLU A 381 -4.95 -12.37 -27.56
CA GLU A 381 -4.89 -12.83 -26.17
C GLU A 381 -3.67 -12.20 -25.47
N PRO A 382 -3.85 -11.63 -24.26
CA PRO A 382 -2.76 -11.05 -23.47
C PRO A 382 -1.61 -12.03 -23.24
N TYR A 383 -0.39 -11.51 -23.11
CA TYR A 383 0.71 -12.35 -22.61
C TYR A 383 0.50 -12.66 -21.13
N LYS A 384 0.81 -13.89 -20.74
CA LYS A 384 0.90 -14.30 -19.34
C LYS A 384 2.30 -14.01 -18.85
N LEU A 385 2.42 -13.16 -17.83
CA LEU A 385 3.71 -12.78 -17.26
C LEU A 385 4.15 -13.76 -16.18
N SER A 386 5.32 -13.55 -15.61
CA SER A 386 5.90 -14.39 -14.56
C SER A 386 4.97 -14.49 -13.34
N THR A 387 4.41 -13.35 -12.89
CA THR A 387 3.47 -13.22 -11.77
C THR A 387 2.17 -13.99 -12.01
N TYR A 388 1.68 -14.11 -13.24
CA TYR A 388 0.56 -15.00 -13.56
C TYR A 388 0.87 -16.46 -13.18
N HIS A 389 2.04 -16.96 -13.55
CA HIS A 389 2.45 -18.33 -13.25
C HIS A 389 2.73 -18.52 -11.76
N SER A 390 3.29 -17.51 -11.08
CA SER A 390 3.47 -17.51 -9.63
C SER A 390 2.13 -17.57 -8.88
N ALA A 391 1.15 -16.74 -9.25
CA ALA A 391 -0.20 -16.78 -8.69
C ALA A 391 -0.86 -18.16 -8.89
N ARG A 392 -0.64 -18.82 -10.03
CA ARG A 392 -1.10 -20.20 -10.27
C ARG A 392 -0.37 -21.22 -9.39
N MET A 393 0.94 -21.10 -9.23
CA MET A 393 1.74 -21.93 -8.32
C MET A 393 1.24 -21.83 -6.88
N LEU A 394 1.05 -20.59 -6.38
CA LEU A 394 0.59 -20.33 -5.02
C LEU A 394 -0.82 -20.88 -4.80
N SER A 395 -1.78 -20.52 -5.66
CA SER A 395 -3.21 -20.85 -5.46
C SER A 395 -3.57 -22.31 -5.72
N SER A 396 -2.81 -23.01 -6.59
CA SER A 396 -3.19 -24.35 -7.07
C SER A 396 -2.22 -25.46 -6.65
N GLU A 397 -0.94 -25.14 -6.50
CA GLU A 397 0.09 -26.15 -6.23
C GLU A 397 0.58 -26.12 -4.78
N TRP A 398 0.94 -24.95 -4.26
CA TRP A 398 1.28 -24.79 -2.85
C TRP A 398 0.01 -24.90 -1.99
N MET A 399 -0.92 -23.97 -2.20
CA MET A 399 -2.25 -24.02 -1.62
C MET A 399 -3.19 -24.89 -2.47
N GLN A 400 -4.41 -25.07 -1.97
CA GLN A 400 -5.47 -25.81 -2.64
C GLN A 400 -6.67 -24.88 -2.83
N PRO A 401 -7.20 -24.74 -4.06
CA PRO A 401 -8.29 -23.83 -4.35
C PRO A 401 -9.63 -24.50 -4.02
N LYS A 402 -9.81 -24.88 -2.75
CA LYS A 402 -11.02 -25.51 -2.22
C LYS A 402 -11.36 -24.95 -0.86
N SER A 403 -12.63 -25.04 -0.49
CA SER A 403 -13.07 -24.79 0.88
C SER A 403 -12.39 -25.78 1.84
N GLY A 404 -11.65 -25.26 2.80
CA GLY A 404 -10.90 -26.04 3.79
C GLY A 404 -9.79 -25.19 4.40
N SER A 405 -9.31 -25.59 5.58
CA SER A 405 -8.23 -24.89 6.26
C SER A 405 -6.88 -25.48 5.86
N HIS A 406 -5.97 -24.63 5.38
CA HIS A 406 -4.54 -24.92 5.34
C HIS A 406 -3.95 -24.63 6.73
N GLN A 407 -3.06 -25.50 7.20
CA GLN A 407 -2.32 -25.27 8.45
C GLN A 407 -0.89 -24.90 8.10
N LEU A 408 -0.46 -23.68 8.41
CA LEU A 408 0.90 -23.22 8.20
C LEU A 408 1.82 -23.74 9.31
N TYR A 409 3.03 -24.15 8.94
CA TYR A 409 4.04 -24.63 9.87
C TYR A 409 5.32 -23.81 9.73
N GLY A 410 5.96 -23.54 10.87
CA GLY A 410 7.28 -22.92 10.90
C GLY A 410 8.32 -23.79 10.21
N VAL A 411 9.19 -23.17 9.44
CA VAL A 411 10.31 -23.83 8.75
C VAL A 411 11.62 -23.25 9.27
N THR A 412 12.59 -24.12 9.50
CA THR A 412 13.97 -23.74 9.82
C THR A 412 14.86 -24.23 8.68
N ILE A 413 15.70 -23.33 8.14
CA ILE A 413 16.69 -23.65 7.11
C ILE A 413 18.05 -23.73 7.81
N ASP A 414 18.71 -24.88 7.70
CA ASP A 414 20.02 -25.16 8.32
C ASP A 414 21.01 -25.71 7.27
N PRO A 415 22.14 -25.03 7.01
CA PRO A 415 22.52 -23.73 7.57
C PRO A 415 21.63 -22.60 7.04
N GLU A 416 21.53 -21.51 7.80
CA GLU A 416 20.79 -20.32 7.37
C GLU A 416 21.31 -19.80 6.02
N ASN A 417 20.39 -19.46 5.12
CA ASN A 417 20.71 -18.98 3.79
C ASN A 417 19.65 -17.96 3.32
N PRO A 418 19.97 -16.65 3.25
CA PRO A 418 19.00 -15.62 2.86
C PRO A 418 18.55 -15.73 1.40
N ALA A 419 19.29 -16.45 0.56
CA ALA A 419 18.89 -16.71 -0.83
C ALA A 419 17.86 -17.85 -0.96
N LEU A 420 17.49 -18.50 0.15
CA LEU A 420 16.46 -19.54 0.17
C LEU A 420 15.34 -19.16 1.13
N SER A 421 14.11 -19.13 0.61
CA SER A 421 12.90 -19.11 1.43
C SER A 421 12.16 -20.42 1.26
N VAL A 422 11.66 -20.98 2.38
CA VAL A 422 10.83 -22.19 2.35
C VAL A 422 9.64 -22.03 3.29
N TYR A 423 8.43 -22.31 2.80
CA TYR A 423 7.18 -22.20 3.55
C TYR A 423 6.40 -23.50 3.45
N ALA A 424 5.98 -24.03 4.60
CA ALA A 424 5.30 -25.31 4.68
C ALA A 424 3.83 -25.13 5.10
N LEU A 425 2.94 -25.86 4.45
CA LEU A 425 1.57 -26.02 4.90
C LEU A 425 1.08 -27.47 4.78
N LEU A 426 0.14 -27.84 5.65
CA LEU A 426 -0.69 -29.03 5.49
C LEU A 426 -1.98 -28.62 4.78
N ARG A 427 -2.25 -29.24 3.64
CA ARG A 427 -3.41 -28.95 2.79
C ARG A 427 -4.66 -29.68 3.29
N PRO A 428 -5.87 -29.21 2.94
CA PRO A 428 -7.12 -29.90 3.24
C PRO A 428 -7.22 -31.33 2.69
N ASP A 429 -6.45 -31.67 1.65
CA ASP A 429 -6.34 -33.02 1.09
C ASP A 429 -5.36 -33.94 1.84
N GLY A 430 -4.80 -33.48 2.97
CA GLY A 430 -3.87 -34.21 3.82
C GLY A 430 -2.43 -34.25 3.29
N GLN A 431 -2.14 -33.62 2.15
CA GLN A 431 -0.78 -33.53 1.65
C GLN A 431 -0.02 -32.37 2.29
N TRP A 432 1.24 -32.62 2.62
CA TRP A 432 2.19 -31.57 2.93
C TRP A 432 2.63 -30.88 1.64
N SER A 433 2.73 -29.56 1.69
CA SER A 433 3.21 -28.74 0.58
C SER A 433 4.28 -27.77 1.04
N LEU A 434 5.45 -27.82 0.41
CA LEU A 434 6.55 -26.90 0.66
C LEU A 434 6.71 -26.01 -0.56
N LEU A 435 6.52 -24.71 -0.38
CA LEU A 435 6.95 -23.68 -1.32
C LEU A 435 8.44 -23.41 -1.07
N ALA A 436 9.28 -23.53 -2.07
CA ALA A 436 10.71 -23.26 -1.99
C ALA A 436 11.12 -22.27 -3.07
N ILE A 437 11.81 -21.20 -2.67
CA ILE A 437 12.19 -20.08 -3.52
C ILE A 437 13.71 -19.98 -3.49
N ASN A 438 14.36 -20.21 -4.63
CA ASN A 438 15.79 -19.99 -4.80
C ASN A 438 16.02 -18.66 -5.48
N LYS A 439 16.49 -17.68 -4.70
CA LYS A 439 16.76 -16.31 -5.15
C LYS A 439 18.18 -16.15 -5.72
N ASN A 440 18.99 -17.20 -5.72
CA ASN A 440 20.33 -17.15 -6.30
C ASN A 440 20.25 -17.23 -7.83
N PRO A 441 20.72 -16.22 -8.58
CA PRO A 441 20.58 -16.18 -10.03
C PRO A 441 21.46 -17.20 -10.77
N ARG A 442 22.46 -17.80 -10.09
CA ARG A 442 23.52 -18.60 -10.73
C ARG A 442 23.70 -19.98 -10.14
N ARG A 443 23.25 -20.22 -8.91
CA ARG A 443 23.51 -21.47 -8.18
C ARG A 443 22.20 -22.20 -7.89
N ALA A 444 22.16 -23.48 -8.27
CA ALA A 444 21.14 -24.38 -7.79
C ALA A 444 21.31 -24.59 -6.28
N ALA A 445 20.21 -24.89 -5.61
CA ALA A 445 20.21 -25.31 -4.21
C ALA A 445 19.69 -26.74 -4.10
N ARG A 446 19.99 -27.41 -2.98
CA ARG A 446 19.49 -28.75 -2.71
C ARG A 446 18.76 -28.75 -1.38
N LEU A 447 17.48 -29.10 -1.41
CA LEU A 447 16.63 -29.17 -0.24
C LEU A 447 16.55 -30.61 0.27
N HIS A 448 16.76 -30.77 1.58
CA HIS A 448 16.61 -32.04 2.30
C HIS A 448 15.49 -31.90 3.34
N PRO A 449 14.20 -32.10 2.96
CA PRO A 449 13.09 -31.86 3.85
C PRO A 449 13.01 -32.93 4.96
N GLU A 450 12.96 -32.48 6.22
CA GLU A 450 12.71 -33.29 7.41
C GLU A 450 11.53 -32.68 8.17
N PHE A 451 10.52 -33.49 8.50
CA PHE A 451 9.36 -33.06 9.27
C PHE A 451 9.56 -33.45 10.73
N ARG A 452 9.52 -32.48 11.64
CA ARG A 452 9.69 -32.70 13.08
C ARG A 452 8.38 -32.48 13.81
N PHE A 453 7.98 -33.46 14.60
CA PHE A 453 6.78 -33.39 15.45
C PHE A 453 7.15 -33.38 16.93
N ALA A 454 6.17 -33.11 17.79
CA ALA A 454 6.34 -33.17 19.24
C ALA A 454 6.92 -34.53 19.66
N GLY A 455 7.83 -34.53 20.65
CA GLY A 455 8.49 -35.76 21.12
C GLY A 455 9.67 -36.23 20.28
N ASN A 456 10.27 -35.37 19.45
CA ASN A 456 11.41 -35.67 18.56
C ASN A 456 11.12 -36.67 17.44
N ALA A 457 9.86 -36.96 17.15
CA ALA A 457 9.49 -37.80 16.02
C ALA A 457 9.84 -37.09 14.70
N ARG A 458 10.44 -37.85 13.78
CA ARG A 458 10.91 -37.38 12.48
C ARG A 458 10.23 -38.15 11.37
N ALA A 459 9.81 -37.44 10.33
CA ALA A 459 9.30 -38.04 9.12
C ALA A 459 9.96 -37.42 7.88
N SER A 460 9.88 -38.16 6.79
CA SER A 460 10.19 -37.69 5.44
C SER A 460 8.94 -37.79 4.58
N PHE A 461 9.00 -37.19 3.39
CA PHE A 461 8.04 -37.53 2.36
C PHE A 461 8.05 -39.03 2.05
N GLY A 462 6.85 -39.58 1.88
CA GLY A 462 6.60 -40.98 1.58
C GLY A 462 6.00 -41.18 0.19
N GLY A 463 6.08 -42.40 -0.33
CA GLY A 463 5.42 -42.79 -1.57
C GLY A 463 5.84 -41.95 -2.79
N LYS A 464 4.90 -41.20 -3.36
CA LYS A 464 5.14 -40.32 -4.51
C LYS A 464 5.00 -38.85 -4.14
N VAL A 465 5.96 -38.04 -4.58
CA VAL A 465 5.99 -36.59 -4.41
C VAL A 465 5.85 -35.92 -5.77
N ASP A 466 4.96 -34.94 -5.86
CA ASP A 466 4.94 -33.98 -6.97
C ASP A 466 6.02 -32.91 -6.72
N PHE A 467 6.91 -32.72 -7.68
CA PHE A 467 7.82 -31.59 -7.78
C PHE A 467 7.37 -30.71 -8.93
N ILE A 468 6.89 -29.50 -8.60
CA ILE A 468 6.46 -28.51 -9.59
C ILE A 468 7.47 -27.36 -9.56
N SER A 469 8.00 -26.93 -10.71
CA SER A 469 9.03 -25.88 -10.75
C SER A 469 8.80 -24.87 -11.86
N PHE A 470 9.05 -23.60 -11.54
CA PHE A 470 9.00 -22.46 -12.44
C PHE A 470 10.29 -21.65 -12.31
N SER A 471 11.03 -21.54 -13.41
CA SER A 471 12.31 -20.84 -13.46
C SER A 471 12.51 -20.15 -14.80
N ARG A 472 13.72 -19.63 -15.04
CA ARG A 472 14.13 -19.11 -16.36
C ARG A 472 14.03 -20.14 -17.49
N GLU A 473 13.90 -21.44 -17.19
CA GLU A 473 13.61 -22.47 -18.21
C GLU A 473 12.18 -22.42 -18.76
N GLN A 474 11.20 -21.94 -17.97
CA GLN A 474 9.81 -21.79 -18.38
C GLN A 474 9.46 -20.35 -18.77
N TYR A 475 10.24 -19.37 -18.31
CA TYR A 475 9.96 -17.97 -18.54
C TYR A 475 11.22 -17.19 -18.94
N VAL A 476 11.16 -16.50 -20.08
CA VAL A 476 12.23 -15.59 -20.51
C VAL A 476 11.59 -14.35 -21.10
N TRP A 477 11.98 -13.21 -20.55
CA TRP A 477 11.61 -11.89 -21.04
C TRP A 477 12.56 -11.44 -22.16
N HIS A 478 12.01 -10.73 -23.13
CA HIS A 478 12.78 -9.99 -24.11
C HIS A 478 12.54 -8.51 -23.90
N ASP A 479 13.60 -7.84 -23.46
CA ASP A 479 13.63 -6.39 -23.30
C ASP A 479 13.76 -5.73 -24.68
N ASP A 480 12.73 -4.99 -25.06
CA ASP A 480 12.62 -4.21 -26.32
C ASP A 480 11.84 -2.91 -26.07
N GLY A 481 12.11 -2.29 -24.92
CA GLY A 481 11.42 -1.08 -24.46
C GLY A 481 9.89 -1.22 -24.45
N PRO A 482 9.12 -0.32 -25.09
CA PRO A 482 7.65 -0.39 -25.13
C PRO A 482 7.11 -1.64 -25.82
N ASN A 483 7.95 -2.33 -26.60
CA ASN A 483 7.58 -3.55 -27.31
C ASN A 483 7.98 -4.82 -26.57
N GLY A 484 8.56 -4.72 -25.37
CA GLY A 484 9.01 -5.87 -24.59
C GLY A 484 7.92 -6.95 -24.42
N TYR A 485 8.33 -8.22 -24.43
CA TYR A 485 7.40 -9.35 -24.33
C TYR A 485 8.09 -10.62 -23.83
N PRO A 486 7.35 -11.62 -23.31
CA PRO A 486 7.95 -12.90 -22.98
C PRO A 486 8.17 -13.71 -24.26
N ILE A 487 9.43 -13.93 -24.63
CA ILE A 487 9.77 -14.88 -25.73
C ILE A 487 9.47 -16.32 -25.34
N ARG A 488 9.42 -16.60 -24.03
CA ARG A 488 8.98 -17.88 -23.48
C ARG A 488 8.11 -17.62 -22.25
N SER A 489 6.91 -18.19 -22.26
CA SER A 489 5.98 -18.17 -21.12
C SER A 489 5.22 -19.49 -21.10
N LEU A 490 5.83 -20.50 -20.48
CA LEU A 490 5.30 -21.85 -20.36
C LEU A 490 4.75 -22.07 -18.95
N SER A 491 3.79 -22.97 -18.82
CA SER A 491 3.35 -23.42 -17.50
C SER A 491 4.51 -24.05 -16.71
N PRO A 492 4.48 -24.00 -15.37
CA PRO A 492 5.45 -24.69 -14.53
C PRO A 492 5.59 -26.16 -14.90
N THR A 493 6.81 -26.68 -14.83
CA THR A 493 7.08 -28.11 -15.05
C THR A 493 6.55 -28.92 -13.88
N ARG A 494 6.10 -30.15 -14.13
CA ARG A 494 5.63 -31.08 -13.09
C ARG A 494 6.27 -32.44 -13.28
N LEU A 495 6.90 -32.93 -12.23
CA LEU A 495 7.43 -34.29 -12.14
C LEU A 495 6.81 -34.98 -10.93
N ARG A 496 6.22 -36.17 -11.14
CA ARG A 496 5.74 -37.02 -10.04
C ARG A 496 6.64 -38.24 -9.92
N ALA A 497 7.46 -38.28 -8.88
CA ALA A 497 8.48 -39.32 -8.67
C ALA A 497 8.33 -39.97 -7.30
N ALA A 498 9.05 -41.07 -7.07
CA ALA A 498 9.20 -41.61 -5.72
C ALA A 498 9.84 -40.56 -4.80
N ALA A 499 9.46 -40.56 -3.52
CA ALA A 499 10.06 -39.66 -2.55
C ALA A 499 11.59 -39.80 -2.54
N SER A 500 12.27 -38.66 -2.56
CA SER A 500 13.72 -38.54 -2.53
C SER A 500 14.17 -37.91 -1.21
N THR A 501 15.39 -38.25 -0.78
CA THR A 501 16.06 -37.60 0.36
C THR A 501 16.52 -36.17 0.03
N SER A 502 16.54 -35.81 -1.26
CA SER A 502 16.94 -34.48 -1.71
C SER A 502 16.22 -34.04 -2.98
N TYR A 503 15.94 -32.75 -3.08
CA TYR A 503 15.31 -32.12 -4.23
C TYR A 503 16.16 -30.94 -4.70
N GLU A 504 16.47 -30.90 -5.99
CA GLU A 504 17.28 -29.82 -6.57
C GLU A 504 16.37 -28.66 -6.97
N LEU A 505 16.69 -27.46 -6.48
CA LEU A 505 16.02 -26.22 -6.81
C LEU A 505 16.87 -25.51 -7.87
N PRO A 506 16.36 -25.29 -9.10
CA PRO A 506 17.10 -24.56 -10.13
C PRO A 506 17.52 -23.16 -9.65
N PRO A 507 18.58 -22.56 -10.21
CA PRO A 507 18.87 -21.15 -9.98
C PRO A 507 17.64 -20.30 -10.30
N TYR A 508 17.37 -19.30 -9.46
CA TYR A 508 16.35 -18.30 -9.72
C TYR A 508 14.96 -18.89 -10.03
N SER A 509 14.43 -19.63 -9.06
CA SER A 509 13.27 -20.47 -9.25
C SER A 509 12.29 -20.45 -8.09
N LEU A 510 11.04 -20.75 -8.44
CA LEU A 510 9.92 -21.02 -7.56
C LEU A 510 9.54 -22.49 -7.72
N SER A 511 9.59 -23.27 -6.65
CA SER A 511 9.27 -24.70 -6.68
C SER A 511 8.29 -25.10 -5.58
N VAL A 512 7.47 -26.12 -5.84
CA VAL A 512 6.57 -26.73 -4.88
C VAL A 512 6.85 -28.22 -4.80
N LEU A 513 7.09 -28.71 -3.58
CA LEU A 513 7.07 -30.13 -3.24
C LEU A 513 5.73 -30.45 -2.59
N ARG A 514 5.00 -31.44 -3.11
CA ARG A 514 3.71 -31.86 -2.55
C ARG A 514 3.60 -33.37 -2.44
N GLY A 515 3.24 -33.86 -1.26
CA GLY A 515 3.06 -35.30 -1.03
C GLY A 515 2.61 -35.64 0.39
N TYR A 516 2.46 -36.93 0.66
CA TYR A 516 2.20 -37.44 2.01
C TYR A 516 3.54 -37.72 2.72
N ILE A 517 3.52 -37.70 4.04
CA ILE A 517 4.66 -38.18 4.85
C ILE A 517 4.43 -39.65 5.20
N ASP A 518 5.52 -40.39 5.40
CA ASP A 518 5.41 -41.76 5.94
C ASP A 518 4.82 -41.72 7.36
N ASP A 519 4.09 -42.77 7.75
CA ASP A 519 3.50 -42.89 9.08
C ASP A 519 4.60 -42.80 10.16
N LEU A 520 4.33 -42.01 11.21
CA LEU A 520 5.20 -41.89 12.37
C LEU A 520 5.13 -43.20 13.16
N ASN A 521 6.15 -44.06 13.03
CA ASN A 521 6.34 -45.22 13.92
C ASN A 521 6.82 -44.81 15.30
#